data_AF-A0A418BSS6-F1
#
_entry.id   AF-A0A418BSS6-F1
#
_cell.length_a   1.000
_cell.length_b   1.000
_cell.length_c   1.000
_cell.angle_alpha   90.00
_cell.angle_beta   90.00
_cell.angle_gamma   90.00
#
_symmetry.space_group_name_H-M   'P 1'
#
loop_
_entity.id
_entity.type
_entity.pdbx_description
1 polymer ?
#
loop_
_entity_poly.entity_id
_entity_poly.type
_entity_poly.pdbx_seq_one_letter_code
_entity_poly.pdbx_strand_id
1 'polypeptide(L)'
;MAMTQLHDDSVTNATSMNKQRTIRIMVLGEEKVGKSSLISALVSQQASERVPSVLHDIVIPTEDTRENVAISLHDTSSSSNDVMEVIKTMNRSDAAIVVFDVSRSISSQRLGYWLDLLKVTKVMPVVLVGNKCDLLPGGSEISRVQSVLRNYKFIVHSLECSARTLINVKKTFGLAQKAVLYPMAPLYDAEKKQLQPKFITALKRIFRLFDVDRDGVISRDELHEYQNVCFKTRMKPEDMDALLELVALVKAEGVATDTRGLRFDGFAYLSELAIEKNKPEHCWQVLRTIGYSDTLELELPHDLMDVPRDSNAAQYEMCELSAAAIQFLTAVFTQFAPLTQASIDDIFAIVPPPKRPTWTSLPLEEPHASLDVSAWLALWR
;
A
#
# COMPACT_ATOMS: atom_id res chain seq x y z
N MET A 1 -34.35 31.29 -42.84
CA MET A 1 -34.99 31.24 -41.51
C MET A 1 -35.36 29.80 -41.22
N ALA A 2 -34.84 29.27 -40.11
CA ALA A 2 -35.16 27.99 -39.46
C ALA A 2 -34.98 26.70 -40.29
N MET A 3 -33.90 25.95 -40.00
CA MET A 3 -33.93 24.52 -39.60
C MET A 3 -32.51 23.95 -39.56
N THR A 4 -31.87 23.96 -38.38
CA THR A 4 -30.77 23.05 -38.06
C THR A 4 -30.64 22.95 -36.54
N GLN A 5 -31.35 22.00 -35.94
CA GLN A 5 -31.08 21.49 -34.59
C GLN A 5 -31.67 20.08 -34.53
N LEU A 6 -30.80 19.12 -34.21
CA LEU A 6 -31.02 17.76 -33.69
C LEU A 6 -30.10 16.76 -34.38
N HIS A 7 -28.87 16.65 -33.90
CA HIS A 7 -28.01 15.45 -33.79
C HIS A 7 -26.56 15.92 -33.64
N ASP A 8 -26.03 15.95 -32.41
CA ASP A 8 -24.80 15.21 -32.02
C ASP A 8 -24.47 15.40 -30.52
N ASP A 9 -25.40 15.04 -29.62
CA ASP A 9 -25.20 15.08 -28.15
C ASP A 9 -24.81 13.70 -27.57
N SER A 10 -24.12 12.84 -28.34
CA SER A 10 -23.85 11.44 -27.94
C SER A 10 -22.37 11.09 -27.69
N VAL A 11 -21.45 12.07 -27.62
CA VAL A 11 -20.00 11.79 -27.47
C VAL A 11 -19.38 12.18 -26.11
N THR A 12 -20.14 12.72 -25.16
CA THR A 12 -19.57 13.25 -23.90
C THR A 12 -19.85 12.47 -22.62
N ASN A 13 -20.40 11.25 -22.68
CA ASN A 13 -20.74 10.46 -21.47
C ASN A 13 -20.02 9.10 -21.37
N ALA A 14 -18.70 9.07 -21.60
CA ALA A 14 -17.89 7.87 -21.35
C ALA A 14 -16.52 8.16 -20.70
N THR A 15 -16.35 9.28 -20.00
CA THR A 15 -15.32 9.39 -18.96
C THR A 15 -15.93 8.91 -17.66
N SER A 16 -15.78 7.62 -17.37
CA SER A 16 -15.98 7.05 -16.04
C SER A 16 -15.41 8.02 -15.00
N MET A 17 -16.27 8.50 -14.11
CA MET A 17 -15.90 9.33 -12.96
C MET A 17 -14.83 8.61 -12.16
N ASN A 18 -13.57 8.89 -12.47
CA ASN A 18 -12.45 8.52 -11.64
C ASN A 18 -12.59 9.39 -10.38
N LYS A 19 -13.29 8.85 -9.38
CA LYS A 19 -13.64 9.55 -8.14
C LYS A 19 -12.32 10.03 -7.53
N GLN A 20 -11.99 11.29 -7.75
CA GLN A 20 -10.69 11.86 -7.45
C GLN A 20 -10.43 11.66 -5.96
N ARG A 21 -9.52 10.73 -5.65
CA ARG A 21 -9.29 10.30 -4.27
C ARG A 21 -8.81 11.53 -3.50
N THR A 22 -9.53 11.87 -2.43
CA THR A 22 -9.22 13.04 -1.59
C THR A 22 -8.83 12.53 -0.21
N ILE A 23 -7.61 12.86 0.24
CA ILE A 23 -7.12 12.52 1.57
C ILE A 23 -7.38 13.69 2.50
N ARG A 24 -8.04 13.43 3.63
CA ARG A 24 -8.31 14.45 4.65
C ARG A 24 -7.29 14.34 5.77
N ILE A 25 -6.51 15.39 5.96
CA ILE A 25 -5.48 15.49 6.99
C ILE A 25 -5.89 16.54 8.01
N MET A 26 -5.94 16.14 9.28
CA MET A 26 -6.22 17.02 10.40
C MET A 26 -4.91 17.50 11.03
N VAL A 27 -4.84 18.77 11.45
CA VAL A 27 -3.70 19.28 12.22
C VAL A 27 -4.15 19.55 13.65
N LEU A 28 -3.56 18.84 14.61
CA LEU A 28 -3.88 18.86 16.05
C LEU A 28 -2.71 19.41 16.86
N GLY A 29 -2.99 19.92 18.06
CA GLY A 29 -1.96 20.37 19.00
C GLY A 29 -2.38 21.57 19.83
N GLU A 30 -1.54 21.89 20.82
CA GLU A 30 -1.79 22.94 21.80
C GLU A 30 -1.89 24.35 21.20
N GLU A 31 -2.36 25.29 22.02
CA GLU A 31 -2.43 26.70 21.62
C GLU A 31 -1.01 27.24 21.34
N LYS A 32 -0.88 28.05 20.28
CA LYS A 32 0.38 28.74 19.88
C LYS A 32 1.54 27.82 19.50
N VAL A 33 1.30 26.53 19.21
CA VAL A 33 2.33 25.63 18.63
C VAL A 33 2.61 25.89 17.15
N GLY A 34 1.76 26.67 16.47
CA GLY A 34 1.95 27.09 15.08
C GLY A 34 1.27 26.20 14.04
N LYS A 35 0.11 25.60 14.34
CA LYS A 35 -0.70 24.79 13.41
C LYS A 35 -1.10 25.56 12.16
N SER A 36 -1.80 26.69 12.35
CA SER A 36 -2.23 27.58 11.27
C SER A 36 -1.03 28.13 10.49
N SER A 37 0.07 28.46 11.19
CA SER A 37 1.31 28.91 10.54
C SER A 37 1.93 27.83 9.66
N LEU A 38 1.88 26.56 10.07
CA LEU A 38 2.40 25.43 9.29
C LEU A 38 1.60 25.21 8.00
N ILE A 39 0.26 25.29 8.09
CA ILE A 39 -0.63 25.19 6.94
C ILE A 39 -0.43 26.39 6.00
N SER A 40 -0.39 27.61 6.54
CA SER A 40 -0.16 28.83 5.77
C SER A 40 1.20 28.79 5.06
N ALA A 41 2.24 28.31 5.73
CA ALA A 41 3.58 28.13 5.17
C ALA A 41 3.61 27.13 3.99
N LEU A 42 2.80 26.07 4.05
CA LEU A 42 2.69 25.11 2.95
C LEU A 42 2.06 25.75 1.71
N VAL A 43 0.96 26.48 1.89
CA VAL A 43 0.17 27.06 0.79
C VAL A 43 0.87 28.26 0.17
N SER A 44 1.32 29.21 1.01
CA SER A 44 1.92 30.46 0.53
C SER A 44 3.40 30.34 0.15
N GLN A 45 4.06 29.22 0.47
CA GLN A 45 5.51 29.03 0.31
C GLN A 45 6.35 30.11 1.02
N GLN A 46 5.76 30.85 1.96
CA GLN A 46 6.39 31.95 2.68
C GLN A 46 5.94 31.92 4.15
N ALA A 47 6.78 32.44 5.04
CA ALA A 47 6.40 32.60 6.43
C ALA A 47 5.56 33.87 6.59
N SER A 48 4.32 33.73 7.05
CA SER A 48 3.47 34.86 7.40
C SER A 48 3.49 35.11 8.91
N GLU A 49 3.69 36.36 9.32
CA GLU A 49 3.60 36.77 10.73
C GLU A 49 2.16 37.01 11.18
N ARG A 50 1.22 37.22 10.25
CA ARG A 50 -0.20 37.42 10.53
C ARG A 50 -1.00 36.23 10.01
N VAL A 51 -1.18 35.23 10.86
CA VAL A 51 -2.02 34.06 10.58
C VAL A 51 -3.20 34.07 11.56
N PRO A 52 -4.44 33.88 11.08
CA PRO A 52 -5.61 33.68 11.95
C PRO A 52 -5.40 32.51 12.93
N SER A 53 -6.18 32.48 14.02
CA SER A 53 -6.09 31.42 15.03
C SER A 53 -6.55 30.05 14.55
N VAL A 54 -7.43 30.01 13.54
CA VAL A 54 -7.90 28.81 12.84
C VAL A 54 -8.09 29.17 11.37
N LEU A 55 -7.55 28.36 10.45
CA LEU A 55 -7.77 28.50 9.02
C LEU A 55 -9.02 27.75 8.56
N HIS A 56 -9.65 28.22 7.49
CA HIS A 56 -10.69 27.48 6.80
C HIS A 56 -10.09 26.23 6.14
N ASP A 57 -10.92 25.22 5.90
CA ASP A 57 -10.51 24.00 5.21
C ASP A 57 -9.83 24.33 3.87
N ILE A 58 -8.59 23.90 3.71
CA ILE A 58 -7.79 24.15 2.50
C ILE A 58 -7.72 22.87 1.70
N VAL A 59 -8.13 22.92 0.44
CA VAL A 59 -7.95 21.82 -0.51
C VAL A 59 -6.79 22.13 -1.43
N ILE A 60 -5.75 21.30 -1.37
CA ILE A 60 -4.62 21.33 -2.31
C ILE A 60 -5.02 20.45 -3.50
N PRO A 61 -5.09 21.01 -4.73
CA PRO A 61 -5.48 20.27 -5.92
C PRO A 61 -4.43 19.22 -6.31
N THR A 62 -4.85 18.26 -7.13
CA THR A 62 -4.00 17.13 -7.57
C THR A 62 -2.78 17.55 -8.38
N GLU A 63 -2.84 18.70 -9.06
CA GLU A 63 -1.74 19.22 -9.91
C GLU A 63 -0.49 19.56 -9.08
N ASP A 64 -0.68 19.92 -7.82
CA ASP A 64 0.39 20.26 -6.88
C ASP A 64 0.92 19.04 -6.11
N THR A 65 0.32 17.85 -6.29
CA THR A 65 0.71 16.63 -5.57
C THR A 65 1.32 15.59 -6.50
N ARG A 66 2.44 14.98 -6.07
CA ARG A 66 3.17 13.97 -6.87
C ARG A 66 2.36 12.68 -7.10
N GLU A 67 1.36 12.44 -6.27
CA GLU A 67 0.57 11.21 -6.25
C GLU A 67 -0.79 11.36 -6.96
N ASN A 68 -1.07 12.49 -7.61
CA ASN A 68 -2.36 12.81 -8.27
C ASN A 68 -3.58 12.68 -7.33
N VAL A 69 -3.40 13.03 -6.05
CA VAL A 69 -4.43 12.89 -5.00
C VAL A 69 -4.67 14.25 -4.35
N ALA A 70 -5.93 14.64 -4.21
CA ALA A 70 -6.29 15.92 -3.60
C ALA A 70 -6.09 15.81 -2.08
N ILE A 71 -5.56 16.85 -1.44
CA ILE A 71 -5.33 16.87 0.01
C ILE A 71 -6.21 17.95 0.64
N SER A 72 -7.10 17.55 1.54
CA SER A 72 -7.92 18.47 2.34
C SER A 72 -7.29 18.63 3.72
N LEU A 73 -6.84 19.84 4.05
CA LEU A 73 -6.23 20.19 5.33
C LEU A 73 -7.26 20.84 6.24
N HIS A 74 -7.45 20.26 7.42
CA HIS A 74 -8.35 20.76 8.46
C HIS A 74 -7.51 21.31 9.63
N ASP A 75 -7.53 22.64 9.81
CA ASP A 75 -6.94 23.28 10.98
C ASP A 75 -7.89 23.19 12.17
N THR A 76 -7.38 22.88 13.34
CA THR A 76 -8.22 22.66 14.52
C THR A 76 -7.96 23.72 15.57
N SER A 77 -9.05 24.22 16.15
CA SER A 77 -9.00 25.09 17.32
C SER A 77 -8.38 24.32 18.50
N SER A 78 -7.52 25.01 19.26
CA SER A 78 -7.02 24.52 20.55
C SER A 78 -7.91 24.90 21.73
N SER A 79 -9.07 25.51 21.47
CA SER A 79 -9.99 25.92 22.51
C SER A 79 -10.66 24.71 23.16
N SER A 80 -10.74 24.70 24.48
CA SER A 80 -11.39 23.62 25.25
C SER A 80 -12.90 23.49 24.98
N ASN A 81 -13.52 24.49 24.37
CA ASN A 81 -14.94 24.45 24.03
C ASN A 81 -15.24 23.71 22.72
N ASP A 82 -14.23 23.44 21.88
CA ASP A 82 -14.43 22.91 20.53
C ASP A 82 -14.16 21.39 20.42
N VAL A 83 -14.08 20.69 21.56
CA VAL A 83 -13.74 19.26 21.62
C VAL A 83 -14.71 18.41 20.77
N MET A 84 -15.99 18.75 20.75
CA MET A 84 -16.97 18.02 19.93
C MET A 84 -16.73 18.20 18.42
N GLU A 85 -16.31 19.40 18.00
CA GLU A 85 -15.95 19.68 16.61
C GLU A 85 -14.66 18.96 16.22
N VAL A 86 -13.66 18.95 17.12
CA VAL A 86 -12.45 18.13 16.97
C VAL A 86 -12.80 16.66 16.78
N ILE A 87 -13.65 16.07 17.61
CA ILE A 87 -14.05 14.66 17.46
C ILE A 87 -14.75 14.42 16.11
N LYS A 88 -15.61 15.34 15.67
CA LYS A 88 -16.30 15.25 14.37
C LYS A 88 -15.31 15.30 13.19
N THR A 89 -14.34 16.20 13.23
CA THR A 89 -13.31 16.34 12.20
C THR A 89 -12.38 15.13 12.22
N MET A 90 -12.06 14.59 13.39
CA MET A 90 -11.26 13.39 13.56
C MET A 90 -11.91 12.16 12.91
N ASN A 91 -13.21 11.95 13.12
CA ASN A 91 -13.94 10.84 12.48
C ASN A 91 -13.92 10.93 10.95
N ARG A 92 -13.93 12.15 10.40
CA ARG A 92 -13.93 12.42 8.95
C ARG A 92 -12.54 12.38 8.32
N SER A 93 -11.48 12.42 9.12
CA SER A 93 -10.09 12.52 8.67
C SER A 93 -9.44 11.15 8.48
N ASP A 94 -8.48 11.06 7.56
CA ASP A 94 -7.74 9.85 7.20
C ASP A 94 -6.36 9.79 7.87
N ALA A 95 -5.77 10.96 8.16
CA ALA A 95 -4.54 11.10 8.93
C ALA A 95 -4.59 12.31 9.86
N ALA A 96 -3.75 12.28 10.89
CA ALA A 96 -3.56 13.40 11.80
C ALA A 96 -2.08 13.81 11.91
N ILE A 97 -1.84 15.11 11.92
CA ILE A 97 -0.55 15.72 12.20
C ILE A 97 -0.65 16.32 13.59
N VAL A 98 0.10 15.77 14.56
CA VAL A 98 0.11 16.28 15.93
C VAL A 98 1.33 17.17 16.10
N VAL A 99 1.09 18.46 16.34
CA VAL A 99 2.11 19.50 16.41
C VAL A 99 2.38 19.88 17.87
N PHE A 100 3.64 19.88 18.26
CA PHE A 100 4.11 20.44 19.52
C PHE A 100 5.21 21.48 19.28
N ASP A 101 5.48 22.31 20.27
CA ASP A 101 6.49 23.36 20.20
C ASP A 101 7.77 22.86 20.89
N VAL A 102 8.87 22.76 20.14
CA VAL A 102 10.14 22.26 20.69
C VAL A 102 10.71 23.16 21.80
N SER A 103 10.37 24.45 21.82
CA SER A 103 10.81 25.38 22.86
C SER A 103 10.02 25.23 24.18
N ARG A 104 8.87 24.53 24.18
CA ARG A 104 7.96 24.44 25.31
C ARG A 104 7.71 23.00 25.75
N SER A 105 8.30 22.61 26.87
CA SER A 105 8.14 21.29 27.50
C SER A 105 6.70 20.94 27.91
N ILE A 106 5.86 21.94 28.21
CA ILE A 106 4.44 21.73 28.53
C ILE A 106 3.69 21.17 27.31
N SER A 107 4.05 21.61 26.10
CA SER A 107 3.39 21.14 24.88
C SER A 107 3.68 19.66 24.62
N SER A 108 4.89 19.19 24.92
CA SER A 108 5.24 17.77 24.80
C SER A 108 4.55 16.89 25.83
N GLN A 109 4.27 17.41 27.04
CA GLN A 109 3.51 16.66 28.05
C GLN A 109 2.05 16.47 27.66
N ARG A 110 1.45 17.48 27.00
CA ARG A 110 0.06 17.42 26.53
C ARG A 110 -0.14 16.58 25.26
N LEU A 111 0.94 16.09 24.63
CA LEU A 111 0.84 15.14 23.51
C LEU A 111 0.04 13.89 23.88
N GLY A 112 0.21 13.37 25.10
CA GLY A 112 -0.52 12.19 25.57
C GLY A 112 -2.03 12.37 25.50
N TYR A 113 -2.55 13.54 25.87
CA TYR A 113 -3.98 13.85 25.80
C TYR A 113 -4.53 13.74 24.37
N TRP A 114 -3.86 14.35 23.40
CA TRP A 114 -4.28 14.32 21.99
C TRP A 114 -4.18 12.91 21.39
N LEU A 115 -3.14 12.16 21.76
CA LEU A 115 -2.92 10.80 21.28
C LEU A 115 -3.90 9.80 21.92
N ASP A 116 -4.22 9.95 23.20
CA ASP A 116 -5.24 9.16 23.87
C ASP A 116 -6.63 9.44 23.29
N LEU A 117 -6.93 10.70 22.96
CA LEU A 117 -8.17 11.06 22.27
C LEU A 117 -8.30 10.37 20.91
N LEU A 118 -7.22 10.36 20.11
CA LEU A 118 -7.17 9.63 18.83
C LEU A 118 -7.36 8.13 19.01
N LYS A 119 -6.74 7.55 20.05
CA LYS A 119 -6.86 6.12 20.36
C LYS A 119 -8.29 5.70 20.70
N VAL A 120 -9.04 6.56 21.41
CA VAL A 120 -10.43 6.27 21.84
C VAL A 120 -11.43 6.47 20.69
N THR A 121 -11.19 7.44 19.82
CA THR A 121 -12.14 7.84 18.78
C THR A 121 -11.97 7.05 17.48
N LYS A 122 -10.77 7.13 16.86
CA LYS A 122 -10.45 6.51 15.58
C LYS A 122 -8.94 6.37 15.44
N VAL A 123 -8.45 5.13 15.39
CA VAL A 123 -7.04 4.84 15.10
C VAL A 123 -6.76 5.18 13.63
N MET A 124 -5.89 6.16 13.41
CA MET A 124 -5.43 6.61 12.10
C MET A 124 -3.92 6.86 12.12
N PRO A 125 -3.22 6.84 10.97
CA PRO A 125 -1.81 7.18 10.92
C PRO A 125 -1.56 8.61 11.43
N VAL A 126 -0.60 8.73 12.35
CA VAL A 126 -0.20 10.01 12.94
C VAL A 126 1.24 10.37 12.56
N VAL A 127 1.43 11.63 12.17
CA VAL A 127 2.76 12.23 12.03
C VAL A 127 2.97 13.19 13.20
N LEU A 128 3.96 12.89 14.04
CA LEU A 128 4.32 13.72 15.17
C LEU A 128 5.33 14.79 14.75
N VAL A 129 5.03 16.06 15.05
CA VAL A 129 5.78 17.20 14.51
C VAL A 129 6.24 18.13 15.61
N GLY A 130 7.54 18.26 15.78
CA GLY A 130 8.14 19.28 16.63
C GLY A 130 8.36 20.58 15.85
N ASN A 131 7.44 21.54 15.97
CA ASN A 131 7.54 22.82 15.30
C ASN A 131 8.41 23.82 16.07
N LYS A 132 8.91 24.84 15.36
CA LYS A 132 9.83 25.91 15.84
C LYS A 132 11.26 25.44 16.11
N CYS A 133 11.75 24.49 15.33
CA CYS A 133 13.13 24.01 15.46
C CYS A 133 14.19 25.11 15.24
N ASP A 134 13.82 26.24 14.62
CA ASP A 134 14.66 27.45 14.52
C ASP A 134 15.05 28.04 15.87
N LEU A 135 14.29 27.77 16.94
CA LEU A 135 14.59 28.22 18.30
C LEU A 135 15.59 27.31 19.03
N LEU A 136 15.92 26.14 18.47
CA LEU A 136 16.83 25.15 19.04
C LEU A 136 17.91 24.76 18.02
N PRO A 137 18.86 25.67 17.69
CA PRO A 137 19.97 25.34 16.81
C PRO A 137 20.92 24.34 17.51
N GLY A 138 20.80 23.05 17.16
CA GLY A 138 21.75 21.99 17.56
C GLY A 138 21.27 21.01 18.63
N GLY A 139 20.03 21.10 19.11
CA GLY A 139 19.43 20.12 20.03
C GLY A 139 18.24 19.40 19.38
N SER A 140 18.20 18.07 19.44
CA SER A 140 17.01 17.31 19.03
C SER A 140 16.14 16.94 20.23
N GLU A 141 14.91 17.43 20.21
CA GLU A 141 13.89 17.15 21.23
C GLU A 141 13.17 15.82 20.95
N ILE A 142 13.53 15.12 19.86
CA ILE A 142 13.05 13.77 19.55
C ILE A 142 13.29 12.81 20.72
N SER A 143 14.40 12.96 21.44
CA SER A 143 14.74 12.16 22.63
C SER A 143 13.64 12.21 23.72
N ARG A 144 13.01 13.38 23.92
CA ARG A 144 11.96 13.56 24.94
C ARG A 144 10.64 12.91 24.56
N VAL A 145 10.35 12.82 23.27
CA VAL A 145 9.15 12.18 22.74
C VAL A 145 9.35 10.69 22.42
N GLN A 146 10.54 10.13 22.64
CA GLN A 146 10.78 8.69 22.40
C GLN A 146 9.86 7.79 23.22
N SER A 147 9.54 8.16 24.46
CA SER A 147 8.58 7.41 25.29
C SER A 147 7.20 7.39 24.66
N VAL A 148 6.73 8.54 24.16
CA VAL A 148 5.46 8.69 23.44
C VAL A 148 5.47 7.85 22.16
N LEU A 149 6.55 7.91 21.37
CA LEU A 149 6.70 7.13 20.15
C LEU A 149 6.63 5.61 20.41
N ARG A 150 7.19 5.14 21.53
CA ARG A 150 7.10 3.72 21.92
C ARG A 150 5.70 3.32 22.40
N ASN A 151 4.98 4.23 23.05
CA ASN A 151 3.67 3.94 23.62
C ASN A 151 2.54 3.93 22.58
N TYR A 152 2.66 4.72 21.51
CA TYR A 152 1.62 4.90 20.50
C TYR A 152 2.07 4.38 19.12
N LYS A 153 1.72 3.13 18.83
CA LYS A 153 2.10 2.43 17.58
C LYS A 153 1.50 3.01 16.30
N PHE A 154 0.43 3.81 16.40
CA PHE A 154 -0.17 4.48 15.24
C PHE A 154 0.60 5.74 14.81
N ILE A 155 1.63 6.14 15.57
CA ILE A 155 2.58 7.18 15.12
C ILE A 155 3.53 6.55 14.10
N VAL A 156 3.39 6.97 12.85
CA VAL A 156 4.17 6.41 11.73
C VAL A 156 5.50 7.13 11.57
N HIS A 157 5.50 8.45 11.73
CA HIS A 157 6.68 9.28 11.55
C HIS A 157 6.78 10.35 12.64
N SER A 158 8.02 10.71 12.97
CA SER A 158 8.34 11.87 13.79
C SER A 158 9.39 12.72 13.10
N LEU A 159 9.19 14.04 13.11
CA LEU A 159 10.15 14.98 12.56
C LEU A 159 10.05 16.36 13.21
N GLU A 160 11.14 17.10 13.13
CA GLU A 160 11.21 18.50 13.54
C GLU A 160 11.04 19.40 12.30
N CYS A 161 10.25 20.46 12.45
CA CYS A 161 9.99 21.43 11.38
C CYS A 161 10.05 22.87 11.91
N SER A 162 10.16 23.82 10.98
CA SER A 162 9.95 25.22 11.29
C SER A 162 9.09 25.86 10.22
N ALA A 163 7.91 26.31 10.62
CA ALA A 163 7.03 27.10 9.77
C ALA A 163 7.67 28.46 9.38
N ARG A 164 8.60 28.99 10.20
CA ARG A 164 9.25 30.29 9.97
C ARG A 164 10.36 30.19 8.92
N THR A 165 11.18 29.16 8.98
CA THR A 165 12.29 28.96 8.03
C THR A 165 11.93 27.99 6.90
N LEU A 166 10.68 27.51 6.87
CA LEU A 166 10.13 26.55 5.91
C LEU A 166 10.83 25.18 5.91
N ILE A 167 11.60 24.88 6.96
CA ILE A 167 12.30 23.61 7.10
C ILE A 167 11.29 22.49 7.33
N ASN A 168 11.39 21.43 6.52
CA ASN A 168 10.58 20.20 6.58
C ASN A 168 9.06 20.37 6.44
N VAL A 169 8.52 21.56 6.16
CA VAL A 169 7.06 21.78 6.03
C VAL A 169 6.44 20.88 4.96
N LYS A 170 6.95 20.93 3.71
CA LYS A 170 6.49 20.04 2.63
C LYS A 170 6.64 18.55 2.98
N LYS A 171 7.75 18.20 3.64
CA LYS A 171 8.06 16.83 4.03
C LYS A 171 7.03 16.29 5.04
N THR A 172 6.62 17.10 6.02
CA THR A 172 5.60 16.73 7.00
C THR A 172 4.29 16.30 6.34
N PHE A 173 3.73 17.13 5.46
CA PHE A 173 2.47 16.82 4.79
C PHE A 173 2.62 15.68 3.78
N GLY A 174 3.75 15.61 3.07
CA GLY A 174 4.04 14.48 2.17
C GLY A 174 4.16 13.14 2.92
N LEU A 175 4.74 13.12 4.12
CA LEU A 175 4.78 11.92 4.96
C LEU A 175 3.40 11.53 5.48
N ALA A 176 2.57 12.50 5.86
CA ALA A 176 1.18 12.22 6.26
C ALA A 176 0.36 11.65 5.10
N GLN A 177 0.52 12.20 3.89
CA GLN A 177 -0.09 11.67 2.67
C GLN A 177 0.38 10.24 2.40
N LYS A 178 1.70 9.99 2.43
CA LYS A 178 2.28 8.66 2.22
C LYS A 178 1.81 7.64 3.25
N ALA A 179 1.65 8.03 4.51
CA ALA A 179 1.18 7.13 5.56
C ALA A 179 -0.25 6.62 5.32
N VAL A 180 -1.09 7.42 4.64
CA VAL A 180 -2.44 7.01 4.22
C VAL A 180 -2.40 6.17 2.94
N LEU A 181 -1.58 6.59 1.97
CA LEU A 181 -1.48 5.92 0.67
C LEU A 181 -0.77 4.57 0.76
N TYR A 182 0.18 4.41 1.68
CA TYR A 182 1.06 3.25 1.77
C TYR A 182 1.12 2.73 3.21
N PRO A 183 0.00 2.22 3.75
CA PRO A 183 -0.04 1.76 5.13
C PRO A 183 0.88 0.55 5.34
N MET A 184 1.67 0.59 6.41
CA MET A 184 2.63 -0.47 6.76
C MET A 184 1.97 -1.67 7.45
N ALA A 185 0.93 -1.41 8.26
CA ALA A 185 0.26 -2.42 9.08
C ALA A 185 -0.22 -3.69 8.34
N PRO A 186 -0.83 -3.62 7.14
CA PRO A 186 -1.25 -4.81 6.41
C PRO A 186 -0.09 -5.56 5.75
N LEU A 187 1.08 -4.92 5.58
CA LEU A 187 2.24 -5.53 4.92
C LEU A 187 3.19 -6.20 5.93
N TYR A 188 3.41 -5.58 7.09
CA TYR A 188 4.47 -5.96 8.01
C TYR A 188 4.04 -5.91 9.47
N ASP A 189 4.41 -6.94 10.23
CA ASP A 189 4.33 -6.97 11.68
C ASP A 189 5.64 -6.46 12.27
N ALA A 190 5.64 -5.21 12.75
CA ALA A 190 6.82 -4.59 13.35
C ALA A 190 7.26 -5.24 14.67
N GLU A 191 6.37 -5.95 15.38
CA GLU A 191 6.72 -6.61 16.65
C GLU A 191 7.41 -7.94 16.41
N LYS A 192 6.86 -8.73 15.49
CA LYS A 192 7.42 -10.03 15.09
C LYS A 192 8.55 -9.89 14.07
N LYS A 193 8.76 -8.70 13.52
CA LYS A 193 9.70 -8.41 12.45
C LYS A 193 9.54 -9.37 11.27
N GLN A 194 8.32 -9.49 10.77
CA GLN A 194 7.99 -10.40 9.68
C GLN A 194 6.87 -9.84 8.80
N LEU A 195 6.83 -10.27 7.55
CA LEU A 195 5.73 -9.96 6.63
C LEU A 195 4.41 -10.58 7.11
N GLN A 196 3.30 -9.89 6.86
CA GLN A 196 1.96 -10.38 7.18
C GLN A 196 1.58 -11.57 6.28
N PRO A 197 0.87 -12.59 6.78
CA PRO A 197 0.52 -13.78 6.00
C PRO A 197 -0.24 -13.46 4.69
N LYS A 198 -1.18 -12.51 4.73
CA LYS A 198 -1.91 -12.07 3.53
C LYS A 198 -0.99 -11.46 2.47
N PHE A 199 0.00 -10.68 2.91
CA PHE A 199 0.98 -10.09 2.00
C PHE A 199 1.93 -11.14 1.43
N ILE A 200 2.35 -12.13 2.23
CA ILE A 200 3.13 -13.28 1.74
C ILE A 200 2.35 -14.03 0.67
N THR A 201 1.06 -14.30 0.86
CA THR A 201 0.21 -14.94 -0.16
C THR A 201 0.14 -14.11 -1.45
N ALA A 202 0.02 -12.79 -1.33
CA ALA A 202 0.04 -11.90 -2.49
C ALA A 202 1.38 -11.93 -3.23
N LEU A 203 2.50 -11.87 -2.49
CA LEU A 203 3.84 -11.99 -3.05
C LEU A 203 4.07 -13.35 -3.72
N LYS A 204 3.56 -14.45 -3.15
CA LYS A 204 3.62 -15.78 -3.79
C LYS A 204 2.90 -15.79 -5.13
N ARG A 205 1.74 -15.15 -5.22
CA ARG A 205 1.02 -15.01 -6.49
C ARG A 205 1.83 -14.19 -7.49
N ILE A 206 2.35 -13.05 -7.06
CA ILE A 206 3.17 -12.18 -7.91
C ILE A 206 4.39 -12.95 -8.42
N PHE A 207 5.10 -13.65 -7.55
CA PHE A 207 6.24 -14.49 -7.92
C PHE A 207 5.87 -15.48 -9.03
N ARG A 208 4.78 -16.24 -8.87
CA ARG A 208 4.30 -17.20 -9.86
C ARG A 208 3.80 -16.58 -11.17
N LEU A 209 3.44 -15.30 -11.18
CA LEU A 209 3.04 -14.61 -12.41
C LEU A 209 4.26 -14.23 -13.27
N PHE A 210 5.41 -13.97 -12.64
CA PHE A 210 6.64 -13.59 -13.31
C PHE A 210 7.60 -14.76 -13.54
N ASP A 211 7.44 -15.87 -12.83
CA ASP A 211 8.05 -17.18 -13.10
C ASP A 211 7.35 -17.83 -14.31
N VAL A 212 7.75 -17.40 -15.52
CA VAL A 212 7.12 -17.76 -16.80
C VAL A 212 7.47 -19.19 -17.17
N ASP A 213 8.72 -19.59 -16.96
CA ASP A 213 9.20 -20.95 -17.24
C ASP A 213 8.88 -21.94 -16.11
N ARG A 214 8.43 -21.44 -14.95
CA ARG A 214 7.90 -22.22 -13.82
C ARG A 214 8.95 -23.08 -13.14
N ASP A 215 10.21 -22.70 -13.21
CA ASP A 215 11.31 -23.42 -12.59
C ASP A 215 11.45 -23.11 -11.07
N GLY A 216 10.63 -22.19 -10.56
CA GLY A 216 10.64 -21.75 -9.16
C GLY A 216 11.74 -20.73 -8.84
N VAL A 217 12.33 -20.12 -9.87
CA VAL A 217 13.36 -19.09 -9.79
C VAL A 217 13.01 -17.95 -10.75
N ILE A 218 12.90 -16.73 -10.25
CA ILE A 218 12.82 -15.56 -11.14
C ILE A 218 14.22 -15.31 -11.70
N SER A 219 14.41 -15.64 -12.96
CA SER A 219 15.61 -15.38 -13.74
C SER A 219 15.87 -13.88 -13.89
N ARG A 220 17.06 -13.50 -14.39
CA ARG A 220 17.40 -12.09 -14.64
C ARG A 220 16.45 -11.41 -15.62
N ASP A 221 16.02 -12.13 -16.65
CA ASP A 221 15.13 -11.61 -17.69
C ASP A 221 13.71 -11.42 -17.13
N GLU A 222 13.22 -12.35 -16.32
CA GLU A 222 11.91 -12.23 -15.65
C GLU A 222 11.92 -11.15 -14.58
N LEU A 223 13.02 -10.99 -13.84
CA LEU A 223 13.18 -9.91 -12.86
C LEU A 223 13.23 -8.54 -13.54
N HIS A 224 13.80 -8.47 -14.74
CA HIS A 224 13.78 -7.27 -15.57
C HIS A 224 12.36 -6.95 -16.08
N GLU A 225 11.58 -7.97 -16.48
CA GLU A 225 10.18 -7.78 -16.86
C GLU A 225 9.33 -7.33 -15.65
N TYR A 226 9.54 -7.93 -14.49
CA TYR A 226 8.94 -7.50 -13.23
C TYR A 226 9.22 -6.01 -12.93
N GLN A 227 10.47 -5.59 -13.09
CA GLN A 227 10.88 -4.18 -12.93
C GLN A 227 10.16 -3.26 -13.91
N ASN A 228 10.10 -3.67 -15.18
CA ASN A 228 9.47 -2.90 -16.24
C ASN A 228 7.95 -2.74 -16.02
N VAL A 229 7.26 -3.83 -15.69
CA VAL A 229 5.82 -3.84 -15.43
C VAL A 229 5.49 -3.04 -14.17
N CYS A 230 6.14 -3.33 -13.05
CA CYS A 230 5.78 -2.74 -11.76
C CYS A 230 6.28 -1.30 -11.60
N PHE A 231 7.50 -0.99 -12.05
CA PHE A 231 8.18 0.28 -11.78
C PHE A 231 8.40 1.14 -13.02
N LYS A 232 8.08 0.64 -14.22
CA LYS A 232 8.29 1.35 -15.50
C LYS A 232 9.73 1.83 -15.67
N THR A 233 10.67 1.10 -15.08
CA THR A 233 12.09 1.45 -14.99
C THR A 233 12.91 0.25 -15.40
N ARG A 234 14.02 0.51 -16.08
CA ARG A 234 15.00 -0.51 -16.45
C ARG A 234 16.04 -0.64 -15.34
N MET A 235 16.19 -1.82 -14.75
CA MET A 235 17.31 -2.05 -13.83
C MET A 235 18.60 -2.26 -14.63
N LYS A 236 19.69 -1.63 -14.20
CA LYS A 236 21.01 -1.88 -14.77
C LYS A 236 21.54 -3.25 -14.31
N PRO A 237 22.35 -3.93 -15.13
CA PRO A 237 22.94 -5.22 -14.73
C PRO A 237 23.72 -5.14 -13.42
N GLU A 238 24.43 -4.03 -13.17
CA GLU A 238 25.24 -3.85 -11.96
C GLU A 238 24.37 -3.73 -10.70
N ASP A 239 23.21 -3.07 -10.81
CA ASP A 239 22.25 -2.96 -9.71
C ASP A 239 21.59 -4.31 -9.40
N MET A 240 21.39 -5.15 -10.42
CA MET A 240 20.85 -6.51 -10.29
C MET A 240 21.85 -7.42 -9.57
N ASP A 241 23.13 -7.38 -9.98
CA ASP A 241 24.18 -8.16 -9.35
C ASP A 241 24.31 -7.76 -7.86
N ALA A 242 24.31 -6.46 -7.57
CA ALA A 242 24.35 -5.95 -6.20
C ALA A 242 23.14 -6.40 -5.36
N LEU A 243 21.94 -6.50 -5.95
CA LEU A 243 20.76 -7.03 -5.26
C LEU A 243 20.89 -8.53 -4.97
N LEU A 244 21.35 -9.31 -5.95
CA LEU A 244 21.54 -10.76 -5.78
C LEU A 244 22.60 -11.04 -4.70
N GLU A 245 23.72 -10.32 -4.71
CA GLU A 245 24.76 -10.41 -3.67
C GLU A 245 24.22 -10.05 -2.29
N LEU A 246 23.41 -9.00 -2.20
CA LEU A 246 22.78 -8.59 -0.94
C LEU A 246 21.85 -9.67 -0.40
N VAL A 247 21.04 -10.30 -1.25
CA VAL A 247 20.15 -11.39 -0.84
C VAL A 247 20.99 -12.61 -0.43
N ALA A 248 22.01 -12.97 -1.20
CA ALA A 248 22.88 -14.12 -0.90
C ALA A 248 23.58 -13.97 0.47
N LEU A 249 23.96 -12.74 0.84
CA LEU A 249 24.62 -12.44 2.12
C LEU A 249 23.71 -12.69 3.33
N VAL A 250 22.42 -12.40 3.21
CA VAL A 250 21.47 -12.47 4.34
C VAL A 250 20.64 -13.76 4.31
N LYS A 251 20.20 -14.16 3.12
CA LYS A 251 19.43 -15.38 2.85
C LYS A 251 20.04 -16.13 1.68
N ALA A 252 21.07 -16.92 1.96
CA ALA A 252 21.74 -17.75 0.95
C ALA A 252 20.77 -18.67 0.20
N GLU A 253 19.75 -19.20 0.89
CA GLU A 253 18.69 -20.03 0.29
C GLU A 253 17.72 -19.24 -0.62
N GLY A 254 17.73 -17.90 -0.54
CA GLY A 254 16.89 -17.02 -1.35
C GLY A 254 17.43 -16.79 -2.77
N VAL A 255 18.66 -17.23 -3.06
CA VAL A 255 19.30 -17.12 -4.38
C VAL A 255 19.49 -18.52 -4.96
N ALA A 256 19.29 -18.66 -6.27
CA ALA A 256 19.60 -19.93 -6.94
C ALA A 256 21.10 -20.27 -6.79
N THR A 257 21.45 -21.55 -6.77
CA THR A 257 22.82 -22.07 -6.50
C THR A 257 23.91 -21.47 -7.40
N ASP A 258 23.54 -20.95 -8.57
CA ASP A 258 24.45 -20.36 -9.55
C ASP A 258 24.31 -18.83 -9.68
N THR A 259 23.62 -18.14 -8.74
CA THR A 259 23.29 -16.69 -8.83
C THR A 259 22.52 -16.30 -10.10
N ARG A 260 21.86 -17.28 -10.73
CA ARG A 260 21.08 -17.09 -11.97
C ARG A 260 19.76 -16.35 -11.76
N GLY A 261 19.27 -16.30 -10.53
CA GLY A 261 18.00 -15.66 -10.22
C GLY A 261 17.62 -15.75 -8.73
N LEU A 262 16.42 -15.25 -8.42
CA LEU A 262 15.85 -15.20 -7.07
C LEU A 262 14.83 -16.32 -6.86
N ARG A 263 14.98 -17.05 -5.76
CA ARG A 263 13.91 -17.91 -5.25
C ARG A 263 12.88 -17.06 -4.49
N PHE A 264 11.72 -17.65 -4.20
CA PHE A 264 10.64 -16.97 -3.49
C PHE A 264 11.11 -16.31 -2.18
N ASP A 265 11.94 -16.99 -1.38
CA ASP A 265 12.41 -16.45 -0.10
C ASP A 265 13.29 -15.21 -0.25
N GLY A 266 14.07 -15.15 -1.34
CA GLY A 266 14.86 -13.97 -1.71
C GLY A 266 13.97 -12.82 -2.20
N PHE A 267 12.99 -13.13 -3.04
CA PHE A 267 12.00 -12.16 -3.53
C PHE A 267 11.17 -11.55 -2.38
N ALA A 268 10.70 -12.38 -1.45
CA ALA A 268 10.00 -11.93 -0.25
C ALA A 268 10.90 -11.08 0.65
N TYR A 269 12.17 -11.48 0.82
CA TYR A 269 13.15 -10.71 1.59
C TYR A 269 13.43 -9.31 0.99
N LEU A 270 13.46 -9.15 -0.33
CA LEU A 270 13.59 -7.82 -0.94
C LEU A 270 12.42 -6.90 -0.59
N SER A 271 11.21 -7.45 -0.53
CA SER A 271 10.00 -6.71 -0.11
C SER A 271 10.08 -6.31 1.36
N GLU A 272 10.56 -7.23 2.21
CA GLU A 272 10.83 -6.95 3.63
C GLU A 272 11.89 -5.85 3.81
N LEU A 273 13.00 -5.93 3.08
CA LEU A 273 14.06 -4.93 3.11
C LEU A 273 13.58 -3.54 2.66
N ALA A 274 12.69 -3.47 1.67
CA ALA A 274 12.08 -2.21 1.23
C ALA A 274 11.26 -1.57 2.35
N ILE A 275 10.51 -2.37 3.09
CA ILE A 275 9.71 -1.97 4.25
C ILE A 275 10.63 -1.50 5.39
N GLU A 276 11.69 -2.24 5.71
CA GLU A 276 12.68 -1.86 6.73
C GLU A 276 13.43 -0.56 6.39
N LYS A 277 13.70 -0.31 5.10
CA LYS A 277 14.27 0.96 4.62
C LYS A 277 13.27 2.10 4.56
N ASN A 278 12.08 1.94 5.15
CA ASN A 278 11.00 2.91 5.20
C ASN A 278 10.52 3.34 3.80
N LYS A 279 10.40 2.36 2.89
CA LYS A 279 9.90 2.52 1.52
C LYS A 279 8.74 1.55 1.19
N PRO A 280 7.64 1.53 1.95
CA PRO A 280 6.48 0.69 1.63
C PRO A 280 5.81 1.03 0.29
N GLU A 281 6.04 2.23 -0.26
CA GLU A 281 5.52 2.63 -1.56
C GLU A 281 5.86 1.63 -2.67
N HIS A 282 7.05 1.03 -2.63
CA HIS A 282 7.46 0.06 -3.64
C HIS A 282 6.59 -1.20 -3.60
N CYS A 283 6.31 -1.74 -2.41
CA CYS A 283 5.47 -2.92 -2.24
C CYS A 283 4.03 -2.65 -2.70
N TRP A 284 3.48 -1.48 -2.33
CA TRP A 284 2.15 -1.07 -2.73
C TRP A 284 2.01 -0.79 -4.22
N GLN A 285 3.05 -0.23 -4.84
CA GLN A 285 3.08 -0.03 -6.29
C GLN A 285 2.97 -1.37 -7.03
N VAL A 286 3.75 -2.36 -6.61
CA VAL A 286 3.68 -3.72 -7.17
C VAL A 286 2.28 -4.31 -6.99
N LEU A 287 1.74 -4.27 -5.77
CA LEU A 287 0.40 -4.78 -5.46
C LEU A 287 -0.68 -4.15 -6.36
N ARG A 288 -0.69 -2.82 -6.48
CA ARG A 288 -1.67 -2.09 -7.28
C ARG A 288 -1.52 -2.33 -8.78
N THR A 289 -0.30 -2.43 -9.30
CA THR A 289 -0.07 -2.79 -10.72
C THR A 289 -0.65 -4.17 -11.05
N ILE A 290 -0.62 -5.10 -10.10
CA ILE A 290 -1.12 -6.47 -10.26
C ILE A 290 -2.64 -6.60 -9.97
N GLY A 291 -3.30 -5.53 -9.53
CA GLY A 291 -4.74 -5.49 -9.27
C GLY A 291 -5.15 -5.85 -7.84
N TYR A 292 -4.26 -5.68 -6.86
CA TYR A 292 -4.64 -5.77 -5.45
C TYR A 292 -5.19 -4.43 -4.93
N SER A 293 -6.25 -4.52 -4.13
CA SER A 293 -6.82 -3.41 -3.39
C SER A 293 -5.97 -3.04 -2.17
N ASP A 294 -6.30 -1.92 -1.51
CA ASP A 294 -5.66 -1.49 -0.26
C ASP A 294 -5.94 -2.44 0.93
N THR A 295 -6.88 -3.39 0.80
CA THR A 295 -7.14 -4.45 1.78
C THR A 295 -6.41 -5.76 1.47
N LEU A 296 -5.54 -5.75 0.45
CA LEU A 296 -4.86 -6.92 -0.11
C LEU A 296 -5.84 -7.96 -0.69
N GLU A 297 -6.99 -7.49 -1.18
CA GLU A 297 -7.93 -8.33 -1.90
C GLU A 297 -7.69 -8.19 -3.40
N LEU A 298 -7.74 -9.31 -4.12
CA LEU A 298 -7.52 -9.32 -5.56
C LEU A 298 -8.79 -8.89 -6.29
N GLU A 299 -8.75 -7.70 -6.89
CA GLU A 299 -9.81 -7.16 -7.74
C GLU A 299 -9.59 -7.71 -9.16
N LEU A 300 -10.22 -8.85 -9.45
CA LEU A 300 -10.23 -9.39 -10.80
C LEU A 300 -11.23 -8.59 -11.66
N PRO A 301 -10.86 -8.16 -12.87
CA PRO A 301 -11.81 -7.60 -13.83
C PRO A 301 -13.04 -8.50 -13.99
N HIS A 302 -14.22 -7.90 -14.00
CA HIS A 302 -15.50 -8.62 -14.14
C HIS A 302 -15.52 -9.48 -15.42
N ASP A 303 -14.91 -8.99 -16.49
CA ASP A 303 -14.79 -9.69 -17.79
C ASP A 303 -14.00 -11.01 -17.72
N LEU A 304 -13.19 -11.22 -16.67
CA LEU A 304 -12.46 -12.48 -16.44
C LEU A 304 -13.24 -13.46 -15.54
N MET A 305 -14.34 -13.02 -14.93
CA MET A 305 -15.16 -13.80 -14.01
C MET A 305 -16.48 -14.26 -14.64
N ASP A 306 -16.97 -13.54 -15.65
CA ASP A 306 -18.19 -13.88 -16.36
C ASP A 306 -17.90 -14.84 -17.52
N VAL A 307 -18.51 -16.03 -17.47
CA VAL A 307 -18.59 -16.91 -18.64
C VAL A 307 -19.41 -16.17 -19.70
N PRO A 308 -18.95 -16.04 -20.96
CA PRO A 308 -19.72 -15.40 -22.02
C PRO A 308 -21.10 -16.04 -22.10
N ARG A 309 -22.13 -15.33 -21.64
CA ARG A 309 -23.52 -15.78 -21.80
C ARG A 309 -23.98 -15.27 -23.14
N ASP A 310 -23.87 -16.10 -24.17
CA ASP A 310 -24.55 -15.81 -25.43
C ASP A 310 -26.04 -15.66 -25.15
N SER A 311 -26.55 -14.45 -25.38
CA SER A 311 -27.92 -14.06 -25.02
C SER A 311 -29.00 -14.80 -25.81
N ASN A 312 -28.60 -15.69 -26.73
CA ASN A 312 -29.46 -16.52 -27.57
C ASN A 312 -29.31 -18.03 -27.34
N ALA A 313 -28.41 -18.49 -26.45
CA ALA A 313 -28.23 -19.93 -26.19
C ALA A 313 -29.21 -20.42 -25.12
N ALA A 314 -30.46 -20.68 -25.53
CA ALA A 314 -31.42 -21.43 -24.74
C ALA A 314 -31.07 -22.93 -24.73
N GLN A 315 -29.92 -23.31 -24.15
CA GLN A 315 -29.55 -24.69 -23.79
C GLN A 315 -28.20 -24.66 -23.07
N TYR A 316 -28.05 -25.49 -22.03
CA TYR A 316 -26.82 -25.69 -21.28
C TYR A 316 -25.68 -26.08 -22.24
N GLU A 317 -24.87 -25.11 -22.67
CA GLU A 317 -23.65 -25.37 -23.43
C GLU A 317 -22.66 -26.09 -22.50
N MET A 318 -22.27 -27.31 -22.90
CA MET A 318 -21.16 -28.02 -22.27
C MET A 318 -19.89 -27.24 -22.58
N CYS A 319 -19.36 -26.52 -21.59
CA CYS A 319 -18.10 -25.80 -21.71
C CYS A 319 -16.94 -26.80 -21.62
N GLU A 320 -16.17 -26.96 -22.69
CA GLU A 320 -14.94 -27.77 -22.67
C GLU A 320 -13.69 -26.89 -22.48
N LEU A 321 -12.64 -27.49 -21.91
CA LEU A 321 -11.34 -26.84 -21.79
C LEU A 321 -10.71 -26.65 -23.17
N SER A 322 -10.31 -25.42 -23.49
CA SER A 322 -9.55 -25.12 -24.69
C SER A 322 -8.16 -25.78 -24.66
N ALA A 323 -7.55 -25.97 -25.84
CA ALA A 323 -6.19 -26.51 -25.94
C ALA A 323 -5.16 -25.68 -25.13
N ALA A 324 -5.33 -24.36 -25.09
CA ALA A 324 -4.49 -23.45 -24.30
C ALA A 324 -4.68 -23.67 -22.78
N ALA A 325 -5.93 -23.88 -22.33
CA ALA A 325 -6.22 -24.20 -20.93
C ALA A 325 -5.61 -25.55 -20.53
N ILE A 326 -5.69 -26.56 -21.38
CA ILE A 326 -5.07 -27.88 -21.15
C ILE A 326 -3.55 -27.73 -21.04
N GLN A 327 -2.91 -27.01 -21.98
CA GLN A 327 -1.46 -26.75 -21.93
C GLN A 327 -1.05 -26.05 -20.64
N PHE A 328 -1.80 -25.02 -20.22
CA PHE A 328 -1.57 -24.31 -18.97
C PHE A 328 -1.64 -25.26 -17.76
N LEU A 329 -2.70 -26.07 -17.67
CA LEU A 329 -2.91 -27.02 -16.57
C LEU A 329 -1.86 -28.13 -16.55
N THR A 330 -1.43 -28.63 -17.72
CA THR A 330 -0.33 -29.59 -17.82
C THR A 330 0.98 -28.98 -17.35
N ALA A 331 1.28 -27.73 -17.73
CA ALA A 331 2.47 -27.05 -17.23
C ALA A 331 2.43 -26.81 -15.71
N VAL A 332 1.25 -26.51 -15.14
CA VAL A 332 1.09 -26.44 -13.67
C VAL A 332 1.37 -27.80 -13.04
N PHE A 333 0.83 -28.88 -13.61
CA PHE A 333 1.10 -30.23 -13.12
C PHE A 333 2.62 -30.51 -13.10
N THR A 334 3.32 -30.27 -14.21
CA THR A 334 4.75 -30.56 -14.34
C THR A 334 5.58 -29.80 -13.31
N GLN A 335 5.22 -28.56 -12.99
CA GLN A 335 5.91 -27.74 -11.99
C GLN A 335 5.81 -28.32 -10.57
N PHE A 336 4.64 -28.84 -10.19
CA PHE A 336 4.37 -29.28 -8.82
C PHE A 336 4.39 -30.80 -8.63
N ALA A 337 4.67 -31.57 -9.69
CA ALA A 337 4.70 -33.02 -9.61
C ALA A 337 5.83 -33.50 -8.66
N PRO A 338 5.60 -34.55 -7.84
CA PRO A 338 4.37 -35.34 -7.74
C PRO A 338 3.23 -34.62 -6.99
N LEU A 339 2.02 -34.67 -7.56
CA LEU A 339 0.85 -33.99 -7.01
C LEU A 339 0.28 -34.71 -5.77
N THR A 340 0.89 -34.47 -4.62
CA THR A 340 0.38 -34.84 -3.29
C THR A 340 -0.58 -33.78 -2.73
N GLN A 341 -1.34 -34.09 -1.68
CA GLN A 341 -2.22 -33.10 -1.03
C GLN A 341 -1.49 -31.80 -0.66
N ALA A 342 -0.25 -31.89 -0.16
CA ALA A 342 0.56 -30.73 0.18
C ALA A 342 0.91 -29.86 -1.04
N SER A 343 1.18 -30.48 -2.19
CA SER A 343 1.43 -29.74 -3.44
C SER A 343 0.18 -29.09 -4.01
N ILE A 344 -1.00 -29.74 -3.88
CA ILE A 344 -2.29 -29.16 -4.26
C ILE A 344 -2.57 -27.94 -3.38
N ASP A 345 -2.36 -28.07 -2.07
CA ASP A 345 -2.50 -26.97 -1.13
C ASP A 345 -1.56 -25.81 -1.50
N ASP A 346 -0.33 -26.09 -1.95
CA ASP A 346 0.59 -25.04 -2.41
C ASP A 346 0.16 -24.42 -3.73
N ILE A 347 -0.31 -25.18 -4.72
CA ILE A 347 -0.87 -24.65 -5.98
C ILE A 347 -1.97 -23.63 -5.68
N PHE A 348 -2.92 -24.00 -4.80
CA PHE A 348 -4.06 -23.16 -4.46
C PHE A 348 -3.81 -22.19 -3.30
N ALA A 349 -2.60 -22.16 -2.72
CA ALA A 349 -2.24 -21.21 -1.67
C ALA A 349 -2.41 -19.76 -2.10
N ILE A 350 -2.22 -19.47 -3.40
CA ILE A 350 -2.37 -18.14 -4.00
C ILE A 350 -3.83 -17.75 -4.30
N VAL A 351 -4.77 -18.69 -4.18
CA VAL A 351 -6.20 -18.48 -4.44
C VAL A 351 -6.92 -18.29 -3.10
N PRO A 352 -7.74 -17.23 -2.93
CA PRO A 352 -8.55 -17.05 -1.74
C PRO A 352 -9.45 -18.26 -1.50
N PRO A 353 -9.63 -18.73 -0.25
CA PRO A 353 -10.45 -19.90 0.07
C PRO A 353 -11.83 -19.97 -0.61
N PRO A 354 -12.65 -18.89 -0.68
CA PRO A 354 -13.96 -18.96 -1.31
C PRO A 354 -13.91 -19.14 -2.84
N LYS A 355 -12.75 -18.91 -3.47
CA LYS A 355 -12.54 -19.06 -4.91
C LYS A 355 -11.83 -20.36 -5.28
N ARG A 356 -11.50 -21.22 -4.30
CA ARG A 356 -10.85 -22.51 -4.57
C ARG A 356 -11.87 -23.51 -5.11
N PRO A 357 -11.47 -24.38 -6.06
CA PRO A 357 -12.34 -25.46 -6.48
C PRO A 357 -12.72 -26.36 -5.30
N THR A 358 -13.97 -26.79 -5.21
CA THR A 358 -14.49 -27.56 -4.06
C THR A 358 -13.74 -28.88 -3.85
N TRP A 359 -13.30 -29.52 -4.93
CA TRP A 359 -12.54 -30.77 -4.91
C TRP A 359 -11.15 -30.66 -4.25
N THR A 360 -10.58 -29.45 -4.14
CA THR A 360 -9.27 -29.25 -3.49
C THR A 360 -9.29 -29.56 -1.99
N SER A 361 -10.49 -29.56 -1.38
CA SER A 361 -10.70 -29.90 0.02
C SER A 361 -11.03 -31.37 0.26
N LEU A 362 -11.20 -32.16 -0.80
CA LEU A 362 -11.46 -33.59 -0.70
C LEU A 362 -10.14 -34.34 -0.51
N PRO A 363 -9.98 -35.16 0.56
CA PRO A 363 -8.78 -35.94 0.75
C PRO A 363 -8.64 -36.95 -0.38
N LEU A 364 -7.44 -37.03 -0.97
CA LEU A 364 -7.08 -38.10 -1.89
C LEU A 364 -7.29 -39.45 -1.17
N GLU A 365 -7.88 -40.43 -1.87
CA GLU A 365 -8.37 -41.69 -1.28
C GLU A 365 -7.27 -42.54 -0.60
N GLU A 366 -5.98 -42.18 -0.75
CA GLU A 366 -4.87 -42.75 0.02
C GLU A 366 -3.87 -41.67 0.49
N PRO A 367 -3.25 -41.82 1.69
CA PRO A 367 -2.32 -40.83 2.27
C PRO A 367 -1.00 -40.63 1.49
N HIS A 368 -0.74 -41.45 0.47
CA HIS A 368 0.40 -41.33 -0.46
C HIS A 368 -0.02 -41.33 -1.93
N ALA A 369 -1.31 -41.18 -2.24
CA ALA A 369 -1.77 -41.06 -3.61
C ALA A 369 -1.25 -39.75 -4.22
N SER A 370 -0.48 -39.85 -5.29
CA SER A 370 -0.16 -38.73 -6.17
C SER A 370 -1.11 -38.73 -7.37
N LEU A 371 -1.72 -37.60 -7.69
CA LEU A 371 -2.51 -37.49 -8.92
C LEU A 371 -1.59 -37.64 -10.15
N ASP A 372 -2.05 -38.39 -11.15
CA ASP A 372 -1.44 -38.38 -12.47
C ASP A 372 -1.99 -37.22 -13.33
N VAL A 373 -1.36 -36.96 -14.48
CA VAL A 373 -1.74 -35.84 -15.36
C VAL A 373 -3.19 -35.99 -15.84
N SER A 374 -3.63 -37.21 -16.11
CA SER A 374 -5.00 -37.50 -16.57
C SER A 374 -6.05 -37.19 -15.51
N ALA A 375 -5.83 -37.61 -14.27
CA ALA A 375 -6.70 -37.35 -13.14
C ALA A 375 -6.72 -35.85 -12.80
N TRP A 376 -5.55 -35.19 -12.84
CA TRP A 376 -5.48 -33.74 -12.71
C TRP A 376 -6.34 -33.03 -13.75
N LEU A 377 -6.19 -33.35 -15.03
CA LEU A 377 -7.00 -32.73 -16.09
C LEU A 377 -8.48 -33.09 -16.00
N ALA A 378 -8.83 -34.28 -15.50
CA ALA A 378 -10.20 -34.70 -15.30
C ALA A 378 -10.92 -33.90 -14.19
N LEU A 379 -10.22 -33.44 -13.15
CA LEU A 379 -10.79 -32.59 -12.09
C LEU A 379 -11.20 -31.19 -12.57
N TRP A 380 -10.72 -30.77 -13.75
CA TRP A 380 -11.03 -29.47 -14.35
C TRP A 380 -12.08 -29.56 -15.48
N ARG A 381 -12.49 -30.77 -15.86
CA ARG A 381 -13.61 -31.03 -16.78
C ARG A 381 -14.90 -31.18 -15.99
#